data_AF-A0A2K6VUN0-F1
#
_entry.id   AF-A0A2K6VUN0-F1
#
_cell.length_a   1.000
_cell.length_b   1.000
_cell.length_c   1.000
_cell.angle_alpha   90.00
_cell.angle_beta   90.00
_cell.angle_gamma   90.00
#
_symmetry.space_group_name_H-M   'P 1'
#
loop_
_entity.id
_entity.type
_entity.pdbx_description
1 polymer ?
#
loop_
_entity_poly.entity_id
_entity_poly.type
_entity_poly.pdbx_seq_one_letter_code
_entity_poly.pdbx_strand_id
1 'polypeptide(L)'
;MVSLKQEFEIYDYFGPLVVILIFAFTVLLISFFILNFFFISKHDEPTVFERIASKHNLRLGPHSVKTVISRKQRYMKDNNSNNPKESVQEPRKVVFTKGPEPEVHINSA
;
A
#
# COMPACT_ATOMS: atom_id res chain seq x y z
N MET A 1 9.74 3.00 64.49
CA MET A 1 9.43 2.43 63.17
C MET A 1 9.48 3.57 62.16
N VAL A 2 10.45 3.57 61.26
CA VAL A 2 10.55 4.64 60.26
C VAL A 2 9.50 4.35 59.20
N SER A 3 8.54 5.27 59.03
CA SER A 3 7.50 5.15 58.01
C SER A 3 8.13 5.41 56.66
N LEU A 4 8.69 4.37 56.04
CA LEU A 4 9.14 4.39 54.64
C LEU A 4 7.93 4.31 53.69
N LYS A 5 6.88 5.08 53.96
CA LYS A 5 5.81 5.27 52.98
C LYS A 5 6.36 6.20 51.91
N GLN A 6 6.90 5.61 50.86
CA GLN A 6 7.20 6.32 49.63
C GLN A 6 5.86 6.76 49.02
N GLU A 7 5.62 8.06 48.99
CA GLU A 7 4.53 8.64 48.21
C GLU A 7 4.93 8.53 46.74
N PHE A 8 4.22 7.69 45.98
CA PHE A 8 4.41 7.60 44.54
C PHE A 8 3.59 8.69 43.87
N GLU A 9 4.27 9.51 43.08
CA GLU A 9 3.57 10.46 42.23
C GLU A 9 3.03 9.72 41.00
N ILE A 10 1.93 10.23 40.43
CA ILE A 10 1.33 9.65 39.23
C ILE A 10 2.36 9.55 38.09
N TYR A 11 3.30 10.51 38.02
CA TYR A 11 4.38 10.55 37.03
C TYR A 11 5.33 9.34 37.10
N ASP A 12 5.50 8.73 38.27
CA ASP A 12 6.37 7.56 38.43
C ASP A 12 5.85 6.36 37.62
N TYR A 13 4.52 6.24 37.46
CA TYR A 13 3.90 5.19 36.65
C TYR A 13 4.01 5.45 35.15
N PHE A 14 4.20 6.70 34.74
CA PHE A 14 4.38 7.04 33.32
C PHE A 14 5.75 6.58 32.79
N GLY A 15 6.76 6.44 33.64
CA GLY A 15 8.11 5.99 33.23
C GLY A 15 8.07 4.70 32.41
N PRO A 16 7.59 3.58 32.97
CA PRO A 16 7.44 2.32 32.22
C PRO A 16 6.54 2.43 30.99
N LEU A 17 5.45 3.19 31.08
CA LEU A 17 4.51 3.38 29.96
C LEU A 17 5.18 4.06 28.77
N VAL A 18 5.95 5.12 29.01
CA VAL A 18 6.68 5.85 27.97
C VAL A 18 7.76 4.98 27.34
N VAL A 19 8.48 4.18 28.13
CA VAL A 19 9.50 3.25 27.61
C VAL A 19 8.88 2.22 26.66
N ILE A 20 7.75 1.60 27.04
CA ILE A 20 7.03 0.65 26.18
C ILE A 20 6.57 1.34 24.90
N LEU A 21 6.06 2.57 25.01
CA LEU A 21 5.59 3.33 23.86
C LEU A 21 6.74 3.64 22.88
N ILE A 22 7.87 4.12 23.38
CA ILE A 22 9.07 4.39 22.58
C ILE A 22 9.58 3.10 21.92
N PHE A 23 9.63 1.99 22.65
CA PHE A 23 10.05 0.70 22.11
C PHE A 23 9.11 0.24 20.99
N ALA A 24 7.79 0.28 21.21
CA ALA A 24 6.79 -0.10 20.23
C ALA A 24 6.87 0.76 18.96
N PHE A 25 6.99 2.08 19.11
CA PHE A 25 7.18 2.98 17.97
C PHE A 25 8.47 2.69 17.22
N THR A 26 9.58 2.45 17.93
CA THR A 26 10.88 2.13 17.32
C THR A 26 10.79 0.84 16.52
N VAL A 27 10.19 -0.21 17.07
CA VAL A 27 9.99 -1.49 16.36
C VAL A 27 9.06 -1.31 15.16
N LEU A 28 8.00 -0.51 15.28
CA LEU A 28 7.11 -0.19 14.17
C LEU A 28 7.87 0.53 13.06
N LEU A 29 8.67 1.56 13.38
CA LEU A 29 9.45 2.31 12.39
C LEU A 29 10.47 1.41 11.70
N ILE A 30 11.19 0.57 12.45
CA ILE A 30 12.17 -0.37 11.88
C ILE A 30 11.46 -1.40 10.99
N SER A 31 10.40 -2.03 11.50
CA SER A 31 9.66 -3.06 10.76
C SER A 31 9.00 -2.48 9.51
N PHE A 32 8.41 -1.29 9.61
CA PHE A 32 7.71 -0.68 8.50
C PHE A 32 8.67 -0.06 7.50
N PHE A 33 9.56 0.86 7.92
CA PHE A 33 10.42 1.58 6.98
C PHE A 33 11.61 0.76 6.52
N ILE A 34 12.32 0.08 7.42
CA ILE A 34 13.57 -0.61 7.04
C ILE A 34 13.24 -1.89 6.27
N LEU A 35 12.35 -2.73 6.79
CA LEU A 35 12.03 -3.99 6.09
C LEU A 35 11.26 -3.75 4.78
N ASN A 36 10.26 -2.84 4.74
CA ASN A 36 9.51 -2.59 3.50
C ASN A 36 10.18 -1.65 2.49
N PHE A 37 11.15 -0.80 2.86
CA PHE A 37 11.81 0.07 1.87
C PHE A 37 13.26 -0.30 1.58
N PHE A 38 14.04 -0.71 2.57
CA PHE A 38 15.46 -1.02 2.36
C PHE A 38 15.70 -2.48 2.00
N PHE A 39 14.99 -3.40 2.65
CA PHE A 39 15.27 -4.83 2.50
C PHE A 39 14.60 -5.45 1.28
N ILE A 40 13.46 -4.91 0.85
CA ILE A 40 12.79 -5.40 -0.37
C ILE A 40 13.46 -4.79 -1.62
N SER A 41 14.00 -5.65 -2.48
CA SER A 41 14.56 -5.23 -3.75
C SER A 41 13.43 -4.99 -4.76
N LYS A 42 13.64 -4.12 -5.75
CA LYS A 42 12.70 -3.89 -6.86
C LYS A 42 12.36 -5.14 -7.68
N HIS A 43 13.13 -6.21 -7.52
CA HIS A 43 12.94 -7.48 -8.21
C HIS A 43 12.08 -8.48 -7.42
N ASP A 44 11.97 -8.31 -6.11
CA ASP A 44 11.23 -9.21 -5.23
C ASP A 44 9.71 -9.08 -5.41
N GLU A 45 8.96 -10.01 -4.82
CA GLU A 45 7.50 -9.97 -4.83
C GLU A 45 6.97 -8.80 -3.99
N PRO A 46 5.91 -8.10 -4.46
CA PRO A 46 5.35 -6.98 -3.73
C PRO A 46 4.81 -7.48 -2.38
N THR A 47 5.15 -6.75 -1.32
CA THR A 47 4.71 -7.12 0.02
C THR A 47 3.18 -7.04 0.14
N VAL A 48 2.61 -7.74 1.12
CA VAL A 48 1.17 -7.65 1.42
C VAL A 48 0.75 -6.19 1.66
N PHE A 49 1.62 -5.41 2.30
CA PHE A 49 1.41 -3.98 2.51
C PHE A 49 1.32 -3.21 1.20
N GLU A 50 2.21 -3.46 0.23
CA GLU A 50 2.12 -2.83 -1.09
C GLU A 50 0.84 -3.23 -1.84
N ARG A 51 0.40 -4.48 -1.71
CA ARG A 51 -0.85 -4.94 -2.34
C ARG A 51 -2.06 -4.23 -1.75
N ILE A 52 -2.12 -4.04 -0.43
CA ILE A 52 -3.16 -3.27 0.25
C ILE A 52 -3.07 -1.79 -0.14
N ALA A 53 -1.87 -1.23 -0.13
CA ALA A 53 -1.62 0.17 -0.47
C ALA A 53 -1.99 0.50 -1.91
N SER A 54 -1.74 -0.41 -2.85
CA SER A 54 -2.12 -0.26 -4.26
C SER A 54 -3.64 -0.08 -4.44
N LYS A 55 -4.46 -0.68 -3.55
CA LYS A 55 -5.90 -0.49 -3.53
C LYS A 55 -6.29 0.93 -3.10
N HIS A 56 -5.48 1.54 -2.24
CA HIS A 56 -5.65 2.91 -1.76
C HIS A 56 -4.83 3.93 -2.57
N ASN A 57 -4.21 3.53 -3.70
CA ASN A 57 -3.27 4.34 -4.47
C ASN A 57 -2.06 4.88 -3.68
N LEU A 58 -1.75 4.29 -2.51
CA LEU A 58 -0.59 4.66 -1.72
C LEU A 58 0.64 3.85 -2.17
N ARG A 59 1.80 4.50 -2.20
CA ARG A 59 3.09 3.83 -2.44
C ARG A 59 3.74 3.51 -1.10
N LEU A 60 3.63 2.24 -0.67
CA LEU A 60 4.17 1.76 0.61
C LEU A 60 5.54 1.09 0.53
N GLY A 61 6.16 1.06 -0.65
CA GLY A 61 7.48 0.48 -0.84
C GLY A 61 8.12 0.94 -2.16
N PRO A 62 9.24 0.31 -2.57
CA PRO A 62 9.99 0.73 -3.74
C PRO A 62 9.23 0.47 -5.04
N HIS A 63 8.33 -0.51 -5.07
CA HIS A 63 7.58 -0.84 -6.28
C HIS A 63 6.51 0.22 -6.57
N SER A 64 6.34 0.53 -7.86
CA SER A 64 5.28 1.43 -8.31
C SER A 64 3.93 0.70 -8.28
N VAL A 65 2.85 1.43 -7.95
CA VAL A 65 1.47 0.93 -7.97
C VAL A 65 1.14 0.26 -9.32
N LYS A 66 1.67 0.79 -10.44
CA LYS A 66 1.52 0.19 -11.78
C LYS A 66 2.12 -1.22 -11.87
N THR A 67 3.31 -1.41 -11.30
CA THR A 67 4.00 -2.71 -11.25
C THR A 67 3.19 -3.71 -10.43
N VAL A 68 2.70 -3.31 -9.26
CA VAL A 68 1.87 -4.17 -8.39
C VAL A 68 0.58 -4.61 -9.08
N ILE A 69 -0.12 -3.67 -9.74
CA ILE A 69 -1.35 -3.96 -10.49
C ILE A 69 -1.06 -4.91 -11.65
N SER A 70 -0.01 -4.64 -12.44
CA SER A 70 0.36 -5.50 -13.57
C SER A 70 0.73 -6.92 -13.15
N ARG A 71 1.41 -7.08 -12.01
CA ARG A 71 1.78 -8.40 -11.48
C ARG A 71 0.56 -9.15 -10.95
N LYS A 72 -0.36 -8.46 -10.27
CA LYS A 72 -1.68 -9.03 -9.90
C LYS A 72 -2.46 -9.52 -11.13
N GLN A 73 -2.47 -8.76 -12.22
CA GLN A 73 -3.16 -9.16 -13.45
C GLN A 73 -2.56 -10.44 -14.07
N ARG A 74 -1.23 -10.59 -14.04
CA ARG A 74 -0.57 -11.84 -14.50
C ARG A 74 -1.01 -13.06 -13.69
N TYR A 75 -1.02 -12.97 -12.36
CA TYR A 75 -1.52 -14.06 -11.52
C TYR A 75 -2.99 -14.41 -11.79
N MET A 76 -3.83 -13.42 -12.10
CA MET A 76 -5.24 -13.68 -12.46
C MET A 76 -5.36 -14.34 -13.84
N LYS A 77 -4.53 -13.94 -14.81
CA LYS A 77 -4.51 -14.55 -16.14
C LYS A 77 -4.09 -16.02 -16.09
N ASP A 78 -3.09 -16.36 -15.29
CA ASP A 78 -2.60 -17.74 -15.17
C ASP A 78 -3.63 -18.65 -14.48
N ASN A 79 -4.31 -18.15 -13.43
CA ASN A 79 -5.41 -18.87 -12.80
C ASN A 79 -6.61 -19.08 -13.74
N ASN A 80 -6.94 -18.07 -14.54
CA ASN A 80 -8.02 -18.19 -15.53
C ASN A 80 -7.63 -19.15 -16.67
N SER A 81 -6.39 -19.11 -17.15
CA SER A 81 -5.91 -20.06 -18.17
C SER A 81 -6.01 -21.52 -17.71
N ASN A 82 -5.86 -21.77 -16.40
CA ASN A 82 -6.01 -23.10 -15.81
C ASN A 82 -7.48 -23.49 -15.53
N ASN A 83 -8.42 -22.54 -15.60
CA ASN A 83 -9.84 -22.79 -15.43
C ASN A 83 -10.58 -22.51 -16.75
N PRO A 84 -10.81 -23.52 -17.62
CA PRO A 84 -11.32 -23.32 -18.99
C PRO A 84 -12.71 -22.66 -19.13
N LYS A 85 -13.35 -22.26 -18.03
CA LYS A 85 -14.75 -21.80 -18.04
C LYS A 85 -14.96 -20.30 -17.80
N GLU A 86 -13.93 -19.48 -17.62
CA GLU A 86 -14.11 -18.05 -17.30
C GLU A 86 -13.54 -17.08 -18.34
N SER A 87 -14.03 -17.17 -19.58
CA SER A 87 -13.81 -16.16 -20.60
C SER A 87 -14.75 -14.95 -20.40
N VAL A 88 -14.63 -14.15 -19.33
CA VAL A 88 -15.45 -12.94 -19.19
C VAL A 88 -14.67 -11.74 -18.62
N GLN A 89 -14.41 -10.80 -19.54
CA GLN A 89 -14.31 -9.36 -19.36
C GLN A 89 -13.21 -8.81 -18.44
N GLU A 90 -12.07 -8.55 -19.09
CA GLU A 90 -11.14 -7.50 -18.68
C GLU A 90 -11.90 -6.21 -18.32
N PRO A 91 -11.56 -5.52 -17.20
CA PRO A 91 -12.19 -4.27 -16.85
C PRO A 91 -11.89 -3.27 -17.96
N ARG A 92 -12.94 -2.93 -18.72
CA ARG A 92 -12.92 -1.96 -19.83
C ARG A 92 -12.17 -0.71 -19.37
N LYS A 93 -10.91 -0.58 -19.77
CA LYS A 93 -10.18 0.67 -19.63
C LYS A 93 -10.91 1.67 -20.52
N VAL A 94 -11.69 2.55 -19.92
CA VAL A 94 -12.37 3.63 -20.62
C VAL A 94 -11.26 4.56 -21.09
N VAL A 95 -10.73 4.29 -22.29
CA VAL A 95 -9.88 5.24 -22.98
C VAL A 95 -10.84 6.35 -23.39
N PHE A 96 -10.73 7.50 -22.73
CA PHE A 96 -11.27 8.74 -23.26
C PHE A 96 -10.50 9.01 -24.55
N THR A 97 -10.95 8.41 -25.65
CA THR A 97 -10.55 8.87 -26.97
C THR A 97 -11.00 10.31 -27.01
N LYS A 98 -10.03 11.24 -27.07
CA LYS A 98 -10.31 12.60 -27.54
C LYS A 98 -11.03 12.39 -28.87
N GLY A 99 -12.33 12.64 -28.88
CA GLY A 99 -13.14 12.44 -30.08
C GLY A 99 -12.49 13.15 -31.26
N PRO A 100 -12.68 12.64 -32.49
CA PRO A 100 -12.22 13.33 -33.69
C PRO A 100 -12.76 14.77 -33.64
N GLU A 101 -11.84 15.72 -33.79
CA GLU A 101 -12.15 17.15 -33.84
C GLU A 101 -13.22 17.34 -34.94
N PRO A 102 -14.44 17.81 -34.62
CA PRO A 102 -15.50 17.90 -35.60
C PRO A 102 -15.12 18.93 -36.67
N GLU A 103 -14.91 18.48 -37.91
CA GLU A 103 -14.74 19.37 -39.05
C GLU A 103 -16.06 20.12 -39.30
N VAL A 104 -16.11 21.37 -38.84
CA VAL A 104 -17.23 22.28 -39.07
C VAL A 104 -17.16 22.74 -40.52
N HIS A 105 -17.84 22.03 -41.42
CA HIS A 105 -18.09 22.51 -42.77
C HIS A 105 -19.09 23.67 -42.69
N ILE A 106 -18.59 24.91 -42.71
CA ILE A 106 -19.40 26.10 -42.93
C ILE A 106 -19.78 26.18 -44.41
N ASN A 107 -20.94 25.63 -44.74
CA ASN A 107 -21.66 25.91 -45.98
C ASN A 107 -22.19 27.35 -45.91
N SER A 108 -21.41 28.31 -46.43
CA SER A 108 -21.94 29.62 -46.77
C SER A 108 -22.67 29.53 -48.11
N ALA A 109 -23.90 30.03 -48.10
CA ALA A 109 -24.91 30.02 -49.15
C ALA A 109 -24.50 30.71 -50.45
#